data_AF-A0A0B1TMZ3-F1
#
_entry.id   AF-A0A0B1TMZ3-F1
#
_cell.length_a   1.000
_cell.length_b   1.000
_cell.length_c   1.000
_cell.angle_alpha   90.00
_cell.angle_beta   90.00
_cell.angle_gamma   90.00
#
_symmetry.space_group_name_H-M   'P 1'
#
loop_
_entity.id
_entity.type
_entity.pdbx_description
1 polymer ?
#
loop_
_entity_poly.entity_id
_entity_poly.type
_entity_poly.pdbx_seq_one_letter_code
_entity_poly.pdbx_strand_id
1 'polypeptide(L)'
;MDRCIGKCGSKNHVLADCKSRGCIYCGKKHHSSTCFKNVAMPTTPIPKVNSLSPKRQERQGRHAPQARQNLITCDEEELICQEENTSNECKPTIMSVRNENNTAIHGQKRDTFLLTGTLRVLHPRTKKLMIIQALLDTGADRSFIDAKLAHELELSHHGTTTMSLRTFGAEAPKEVQCANIQLCVWDADGMQHQLFLYSHNNLAKNFSEGKLHEEDLKFIYDKRLQVSTGEKGEIHPPEILIGCDQLWSFINFEAAQLTLPSGLILVPTKLGYMISGQRIIPKNKSAEKVHSLVHTIATEAMFDPWESYWNVESYEIEKEYTGPEREEKEKTNAHVLEEFNKSIERRANGYFVRLPIKEQHPPLPDNRALAIHRLRSILHKYEDKKEILQQYHAVFQDQLNKNILEEVNETSDSMSSHPRHYLPHQPVITPDKETTKFRVVFDASAHYKNCPSLNDIVHQGPTLLPKLYGILLRFRAGKYVLLSDVEKAFLQVHLHEDDRDLTRCLWIKDISKPLSEENLVVYRFTRVTFGINASSFLLSGTILYHLNHYVDDTTLAKQISSNLYVDNLFVCISTVEEGVQKYKVLKTILRILT
;
A
#
# COMPACT_ATOMS: atom_id res chain seq x y z
N MET A 1 3.14 27.79 11.02
CA MET A 1 2.32 26.73 11.67
C MET A 1 3.28 25.63 12.10
N ASP A 2 3.65 25.63 13.37
CA ASP A 2 5.02 25.29 13.74
C ASP A 2 5.09 23.87 14.26
N ARG A 3 5.02 22.94 13.30
CA ARG A 3 5.01 21.49 13.53
C ARG A 3 6.42 20.92 13.42
N CYS A 4 6.76 19.97 14.27
CA CYS A 4 8.03 19.24 14.25
C CYS A 4 8.05 18.13 13.17
N ILE A 5 7.74 18.50 11.93
CA ILE A 5 7.58 17.58 10.78
C ILE A 5 8.86 16.75 10.55
N GLY A 6 10.02 17.36 10.75
CA GLY A 6 11.31 16.70 10.53
C GLY A 6 11.73 15.68 11.60
N LYS A 7 11.10 15.56 12.78
CA LYS A 7 11.65 14.72 13.88
C LYS A 7 10.65 13.99 14.79
N CYS A 8 9.44 14.50 15.04
CA CYS A 8 8.47 13.78 15.88
C CYS A 8 6.99 13.99 15.48
N GLY A 9 6.71 14.70 14.38
CA GLY A 9 5.35 14.96 13.89
C GLY A 9 4.48 15.89 14.77
N SER A 10 4.92 16.20 16.00
CA SER A 10 4.15 16.99 16.97
C SER A 10 3.76 18.36 16.42
N LYS A 11 2.51 18.77 16.71
CA LYS A 11 1.98 20.09 16.35
C LYS A 11 2.34 21.19 17.37
N ASN A 12 3.08 20.83 18.44
CA ASN A 12 3.17 21.64 19.66
C ASN A 12 4.52 22.34 19.84
N HIS A 13 5.49 22.16 18.93
CA HIS A 13 6.83 22.77 19.01
C HIS A 13 7.57 22.69 17.65
N VAL A 14 8.53 23.60 17.44
CA VAL A 14 9.45 23.58 16.29
C VAL A 14 10.53 22.49 16.43
N LEU A 15 11.19 22.19 15.31
CA LEU A 15 12.31 21.23 15.23
C LEU A 15 13.48 21.55 16.19
N ALA A 16 13.72 22.83 16.48
CA ALA A 16 14.81 23.28 17.35
C ALA A 16 14.67 22.74 18.79
N ASP A 17 13.47 22.88 19.36
CA ASP A 17 13.13 22.57 20.76
C ASP A 17 12.77 21.08 20.98
N CYS A 18 12.78 20.29 19.91
CA CYS A 18 12.31 18.92 19.94
C CYS A 18 13.23 17.99 20.76
N LYS A 19 12.79 17.65 21.97
CA LYS A 19 13.50 16.79 22.95
C LYS A 19 13.45 15.27 22.66
N SER A 20 12.83 14.81 21.57
CA SER A 20 12.89 13.38 21.21
C SER A 20 14.32 12.93 20.86
N ARG A 21 14.57 11.62 20.80
CA ARG A 21 15.86 11.08 20.29
C ARG A 21 16.10 11.51 18.83
N GLY A 22 17.37 11.59 18.42
CA GLY A 22 17.74 11.82 17.02
C GLY A 22 17.54 10.58 16.15
N CYS A 23 17.80 10.68 14.84
CA CYS A 23 17.73 9.52 13.93
C CYS A 23 18.63 8.39 14.45
N ILE A 24 18.08 7.17 14.59
CA ILE A 24 18.82 6.01 15.09
C ILE A 24 20.04 5.65 14.24
N TYR A 25 19.99 5.91 12.93
CA TYR A 25 21.06 5.63 11.97
C TYR A 25 22.15 6.73 11.89
N CYS A 26 21.96 7.93 12.47
CA CYS A 26 22.95 9.02 12.34
C CYS A 26 23.07 10.04 13.49
N GLY A 27 22.25 9.94 14.54
CA GLY A 27 22.26 10.83 15.71
C GLY A 27 21.72 12.26 15.49
N LYS A 28 21.61 12.74 14.25
CA LYS A 28 21.17 14.12 13.94
C LYS A 28 19.70 14.37 14.31
N LYS A 29 19.32 15.65 14.48
CA LYS A 29 17.96 16.11 14.82
C LYS A 29 16.94 15.92 13.67
N HIS A 30 16.69 14.70 13.22
CA HIS A 30 15.57 14.36 12.33
C HIS A 30 15.04 12.94 12.58
N HIS A 31 13.89 12.60 11.99
CA HIS A 31 13.21 11.31 12.16
C HIS A 31 13.89 10.20 11.35
N SER A 32 13.89 8.97 11.87
CA SER A 32 14.57 7.81 11.26
C SER A 32 14.13 7.54 9.81
N SER A 33 12.84 7.68 9.48
CA SER A 33 12.33 7.53 8.10
C SER A 33 12.74 8.64 7.11
N THR A 34 13.26 9.77 7.61
CA THR A 34 13.84 10.86 6.79
C THR A 34 15.36 10.79 6.65
N CYS A 35 15.98 9.74 7.22
CA CYS A 35 17.41 9.67 7.45
C CYS A 35 18.12 8.93 6.31
N PHE A 36 18.90 9.65 5.48
CA PHE A 36 19.61 9.08 4.31
C PHE A 36 20.68 8.01 4.64
N LYS A 37 20.92 7.70 5.93
CA LYS A 37 21.70 6.53 6.35
C LYS A 37 20.89 5.23 6.45
N ASN A 38 19.55 5.27 6.38
CA ASN A 38 18.68 4.09 6.40
C ASN A 38 18.58 3.37 5.03
N VAL A 39 19.53 3.60 4.13
CA VAL A 39 19.60 2.92 2.82
C VAL A 39 20.98 2.30 2.69
N ALA A 40 21.08 1.08 3.24
CA ALA A 40 22.04 0.08 2.82
C ALA A 40 21.25 -0.97 2.02
N MET A 41 21.78 -1.40 0.87
CA MET A 41 21.26 -2.59 0.20
C MET A 41 21.56 -3.82 1.07
N PRO A 42 20.70 -4.86 1.09
CA PRO A 42 20.90 -6.04 1.93
C PRO A 42 21.97 -6.97 1.35
N THR A 43 23.24 -6.56 1.43
CA THR A 43 24.40 -7.31 0.94
C THR A 43 25.34 -7.70 2.09
N THR A 44 24.81 -8.32 3.13
CA THR A 44 25.50 -9.30 4.01
C THR A 44 24.49 -9.91 5.01
N PRO A 45 24.67 -11.17 5.46
CA PRO A 45 23.94 -11.70 6.60
C PRO A 45 24.26 -10.91 7.87
N ILE A 46 23.26 -10.69 8.74
CA ILE A 46 23.45 -10.07 10.05
C ILE A 46 24.43 -10.94 10.87
N PRO A 47 25.55 -10.40 11.38
CA PRO A 47 26.44 -11.15 12.25
C PRO A 47 25.69 -11.64 13.49
N LYS A 48 25.83 -12.92 13.84
CA LYS A 48 25.28 -13.48 15.08
C LYS A 48 25.91 -12.76 16.28
N VAL A 49 25.17 -11.80 16.85
CA VAL A 49 25.56 -11.16 18.12
C VAL A 49 25.48 -12.23 19.20
N ASN A 50 26.64 -12.63 19.73
CA ASN A 50 26.69 -13.57 20.85
C ASN A 50 25.91 -12.99 22.04
N SER A 51 24.86 -13.68 22.45
CA SER A 51 24.07 -13.34 23.61
C SER A 51 24.91 -13.50 24.89
N LEU A 52 25.49 -12.40 25.36
CA LEU A 52 26.11 -12.31 26.69
C LEU A 52 25.00 -12.41 27.75
N SER A 53 24.68 -13.64 28.12
CA SER A 53 23.71 -13.94 29.18
C SER A 53 24.21 -13.39 30.53
N PRO A 54 23.35 -12.70 31.30
CA PRO A 54 23.72 -12.24 32.64
C PRO A 54 24.03 -13.42 33.56
N LYS A 55 25.16 -13.35 34.28
CA LYS A 55 25.55 -14.35 35.28
C LYS A 55 24.52 -14.40 36.43
N ARG A 56 23.60 -15.37 36.40
CA ARG A 56 22.82 -15.77 37.57
C ARG A 56 23.69 -16.70 38.43
N GLN A 57 23.75 -16.46 39.74
CA GLN A 57 24.63 -17.22 40.64
C GLN A 57 24.09 -18.64 40.85
N GLU A 58 24.93 -19.65 40.62
CA GLU A 58 24.65 -21.02 41.05
C GLU A 58 24.94 -21.17 42.55
N ARG A 59 24.07 -21.92 43.26
CA ARG A 59 24.42 -22.58 44.52
C ARG A 59 24.10 -24.07 44.41
N GLN A 60 25.16 -24.84 44.14
CA GLN A 60 25.37 -26.23 44.58
C GLN A 60 24.17 -27.18 44.43
N GLY A 61 24.04 -27.78 43.24
CA GLY A 61 23.06 -28.84 42.97
C GLY A 61 23.38 -30.21 43.61
N ARG A 62 22.65 -31.24 43.16
CA ARG A 62 23.03 -32.67 43.27
C ARG A 62 22.19 -33.54 42.33
N HIS A 63 22.78 -34.65 41.89
CA HIS A 63 22.19 -35.84 41.25
C HIS A 63 21.30 -35.70 39.99
N ALA A 64 21.90 -36.05 38.86
CA ALA A 64 21.30 -36.89 37.80
C ALA A 64 21.19 -38.38 38.32
N PRO A 65 20.54 -39.37 37.65
CA PRO A 65 20.38 -39.46 36.18
C PRO A 65 19.13 -40.17 35.61
N GLN A 66 19.10 -40.26 34.26
CA GLN A 66 18.36 -41.23 33.42
C GLN A 66 16.81 -41.16 33.42
N ALA A 67 16.08 -41.80 32.49
CA ALA A 67 16.11 -41.80 31.01
C ALA A 67 15.22 -42.95 30.47
N ARG A 68 14.27 -42.66 29.56
CA ARG A 68 13.88 -43.49 28.38
C ARG A 68 12.60 -42.98 27.70
N GLN A 69 12.42 -43.42 26.45
CA GLN A 69 11.17 -43.31 25.69
C GLN A 69 10.21 -44.44 26.07
N ASN A 70 8.90 -44.27 25.85
CA ASN A 70 8.10 -45.19 25.02
C ASN A 70 6.70 -44.62 24.71
N LEU A 71 5.95 -45.34 23.87
CA LEU A 71 4.72 -44.93 23.20
C LEU A 71 3.44 -45.50 23.86
N ILE A 72 2.29 -44.96 23.41
CA ILE A 72 1.04 -45.67 23.04
C ILE A 72 -0.13 -45.77 24.05
N THR A 73 -1.28 -45.22 23.59
CA THR A 73 -2.72 -45.49 23.84
C THR A 73 -3.35 -45.44 25.24
N CYS A 74 -4.46 -44.67 25.30
CA CYS A 74 -5.79 -44.94 25.90
C CYS A 74 -5.90 -45.19 27.41
N ASP A 75 -6.65 -44.41 28.20
CA ASP A 75 -8.12 -44.16 28.18
C ASP A 75 -8.92 -45.41 28.61
N GLU A 76 -9.93 -45.37 29.50
CA GLU A 76 -10.49 -44.30 30.35
C GLU A 76 -9.85 -44.24 31.79
N GLU A 77 -10.36 -43.75 32.93
CA GLU A 77 -11.67 -43.23 33.43
C GLU A 77 -11.47 -42.17 34.57
N GLU A 78 -12.40 -42.01 35.54
CA GLU A 78 -12.49 -40.87 36.49
C GLU A 78 -11.77 -41.04 37.86
N LEU A 79 -11.30 -39.93 38.46
CA LEU A 79 -11.26 -39.75 39.93
C LEU A 79 -11.29 -38.27 40.34
N ILE A 80 -12.11 -37.93 41.34
CA ILE A 80 -12.52 -36.56 41.69
C ILE A 80 -11.54 -35.88 42.66
N CYS A 81 -11.13 -34.65 42.35
CA CYS A 81 -10.61 -33.67 43.31
C CYS A 81 -11.23 -32.29 43.06
N GLN A 82 -11.48 -31.51 44.11
CA GLN A 82 -12.20 -30.24 44.05
C GLN A 82 -11.26 -29.01 43.97
N GLU A 83 -11.77 -27.97 43.30
CA GLU A 83 -11.49 -26.53 43.47
C GLU A 83 -10.05 -26.04 43.75
N GLU A 84 -9.44 -25.39 42.75
CA GLU A 84 -9.08 -23.97 42.84
C GLU A 84 -8.81 -23.40 41.43
N ASN A 85 -9.74 -22.60 40.88
CA ASN A 85 -9.70 -22.23 39.46
C ASN A 85 -9.62 -20.70 39.26
N THR A 86 -8.39 -20.16 39.21
CA THR A 86 -8.10 -18.72 38.99
C THR A 86 -7.96 -18.39 37.50
N SER A 87 -9.03 -18.63 36.73
CA SER A 87 -9.05 -18.47 35.27
C SER A 87 -9.20 -17.01 34.81
N ASN A 88 -8.07 -16.31 34.65
CA ASN A 88 -8.03 -14.94 34.14
C ASN A 88 -8.24 -14.87 32.61
N GLU A 89 -9.41 -15.32 32.14
CA GLU A 89 -9.78 -15.37 30.72
C GLU A 89 -10.02 -13.97 30.13
N CYS A 90 -9.01 -13.42 29.44
CA CYS A 90 -9.21 -12.23 28.60
C CYS A 90 -10.11 -12.58 27.40
N LYS A 91 -11.37 -12.12 27.42
CA LYS A 91 -12.42 -12.45 26.43
C LYS A 91 -12.58 -11.32 25.39
N PRO A 92 -12.94 -11.60 24.13
CA PRO A 92 -13.31 -10.55 23.18
C PRO A 92 -14.51 -9.76 23.68
N THR A 93 -14.48 -8.43 23.53
CA THR A 93 -15.48 -7.49 24.08
C THR A 93 -15.36 -6.17 23.33
N ILE A 94 -16.48 -5.46 23.13
CA ILE A 94 -16.53 -4.06 22.68
C ILE A 94 -15.70 -3.19 23.64
N MET A 95 -14.55 -2.72 23.18
CA MET A 95 -13.60 -1.96 24.00
C MET A 95 -14.03 -0.49 24.20
N SER A 96 -14.93 -0.26 25.16
CA SER A 96 -14.98 1.03 25.84
C SER A 96 -13.76 1.12 26.77
N VAL A 97 -12.86 2.08 26.50
CA VAL A 97 -11.63 2.29 27.28
C VAL A 97 -11.95 3.21 28.47
N ARG A 98 -12.21 2.59 29.63
CA ARG A 98 -12.36 3.30 30.91
C ARG A 98 -11.02 3.35 31.64
N ASN A 99 -10.75 4.50 32.27
CA ASN A 99 -9.50 4.74 33.00
C ASN A 99 -9.74 4.49 34.50
N GLU A 100 -9.30 3.34 35.02
CA GLU A 100 -9.63 2.89 36.39
C GLU A 100 -8.85 3.63 37.49
N ASN A 101 -7.74 4.29 37.14
CA ASN A 101 -6.85 5.00 38.07
C ASN A 101 -7.37 6.39 38.50
N ASN A 102 -8.63 6.50 38.93
CA ASN A 102 -9.21 7.73 39.49
C ASN A 102 -9.77 7.49 40.90
N THR A 103 -8.89 7.51 41.90
CA THR A 103 -9.26 7.98 43.24
C THR A 103 -9.76 9.42 43.17
N ALA A 104 -10.65 9.82 44.09
CA ALA A 104 -11.50 11.00 43.91
C ALA A 104 -10.74 12.35 43.89
N ILE A 105 -10.39 12.81 42.69
CA ILE A 105 -9.92 14.18 42.39
C ILE A 105 -10.73 14.71 41.20
N HIS A 106 -11.14 15.97 41.24
CA HIS A 106 -12.07 16.58 40.27
C HIS A 106 -11.64 16.39 38.81
N GLY A 107 -12.45 15.64 38.05
CA GLY A 107 -12.41 15.55 36.59
C GLY A 107 -13.74 15.01 36.07
N GLN A 108 -14.42 15.75 35.19
CA GLN A 108 -15.72 15.36 34.67
C GLN A 108 -15.59 14.16 33.71
N LYS A 109 -16.50 13.19 33.81
CA LYS A 109 -16.65 12.14 32.79
C LYS A 109 -16.99 12.82 31.45
N ARG A 110 -16.35 12.36 30.37
CA ARG A 110 -16.68 12.77 29.00
C ARG A 110 -17.56 11.73 28.35
N ASP A 111 -18.86 11.96 28.39
CA ASP A 111 -19.85 11.07 27.78
C ASP A 111 -19.60 10.97 26.27
N THR A 112 -19.26 9.76 25.83
CA THR A 112 -18.96 9.44 24.44
C THR A 112 -19.79 8.23 24.06
N PHE A 113 -20.60 8.38 23.02
CA PHE A 113 -21.58 7.40 22.58
C PHE A 113 -21.07 6.70 21.32
N LEU A 114 -21.06 5.38 21.34
CA LEU A 114 -20.88 4.56 20.14
C LEU A 114 -22.17 4.56 19.32
N LEU A 115 -22.08 4.27 18.02
CA LEU A 115 -23.21 4.32 17.08
C LEU A 115 -24.25 3.23 17.39
N THR A 116 -25.17 3.55 18.30
CA THR A 116 -26.07 2.60 18.96
C THR A 116 -27.53 2.95 18.75
N GLY A 117 -28.38 1.92 18.80
CA GLY A 117 -29.80 2.01 18.55
C GLY A 117 -30.45 0.63 18.55
N THR A 118 -31.73 0.54 18.17
CA THR A 118 -32.54 -0.67 18.35
C THR A 118 -32.98 -1.33 17.04
N LEU A 119 -32.84 -2.65 16.98
CA LEU A 119 -33.46 -3.52 15.97
C LEU A 119 -34.83 -3.99 16.46
N ARG A 120 -35.79 -4.17 15.53
CA ARG A 120 -37.04 -4.90 15.81
C ARG A 120 -36.88 -6.35 15.35
N VAL A 121 -37.22 -7.31 16.21
CA VAL A 121 -37.02 -8.74 15.94
C VAL A 121 -38.26 -9.51 16.33
N LEU A 122 -38.72 -10.41 15.46
CA LEU A 122 -39.87 -11.28 15.72
C LEU A 122 -39.36 -12.62 16.28
N HIS A 123 -39.71 -12.94 17.53
CA HIS A 123 -39.27 -14.19 18.16
C HIS A 123 -39.78 -15.41 17.36
N PRO A 124 -38.90 -16.31 16.89
CA PRO A 124 -39.24 -17.36 15.92
C PRO A 124 -40.45 -18.22 16.30
N ARG A 125 -40.55 -18.66 17.56
CA ARG A 125 -41.63 -19.52 18.03
C ARG A 125 -42.85 -18.74 18.53
N THR A 126 -42.67 -17.83 19.49
CA THR A 126 -43.79 -17.14 20.16
C THR A 126 -44.45 -16.04 19.31
N LYS A 127 -43.82 -15.63 18.20
CA LYS A 127 -44.25 -14.51 17.33
C LYS A 127 -44.44 -13.18 18.07
N LYS A 128 -43.84 -13.03 19.25
CA LYS A 128 -43.76 -11.77 19.97
C LYS A 128 -42.74 -10.85 19.28
N LEU A 129 -43.10 -9.60 19.04
CA LEU A 129 -42.15 -8.57 18.60
C LEU A 129 -41.31 -8.12 19.80
N MET A 130 -39.99 -8.07 19.61
CA MET A 130 -38.98 -7.68 20.57
C MET A 130 -38.17 -6.52 20.01
N ILE A 131 -37.60 -5.71 20.91
CA ILE A 131 -36.71 -4.60 20.59
C ILE A 131 -35.36 -4.92 21.22
N ILE A 132 -34.31 -4.97 20.41
CA ILE A 132 -32.99 -5.50 20.76
C ILE A 132 -31.94 -4.42 20.51
N GLN A 133 -30.97 -4.27 21.43
CA GLN A 133 -29.93 -3.25 21.31
C GLN A 133 -28.86 -3.66 20.30
N ALA A 134 -28.50 -2.73 19.41
CA ALA A 134 -27.56 -2.94 18.32
C ALA A 134 -26.49 -1.84 18.27
N LEU A 135 -25.26 -2.26 17.94
CA LEU A 135 -24.13 -1.40 17.62
C LEU A 135 -23.78 -1.56 16.14
N LEU A 136 -23.66 -0.45 15.41
CA LEU A 136 -22.97 -0.43 14.12
C LEU A 136 -21.48 -0.13 14.38
N ASP A 137 -20.60 -1.11 14.15
CA ASP A 137 -19.17 -0.98 14.40
C ASP A 137 -18.35 -1.06 13.10
N THR A 138 -17.79 0.07 12.67
CA THR A 138 -16.88 0.13 11.51
C THR A 138 -15.49 -0.44 11.81
N GLY A 139 -15.18 -0.78 13.06
CA GLY A 139 -13.95 -1.45 13.49
C GLY A 139 -14.04 -2.98 13.52
N ALA A 140 -15.19 -3.56 13.12
CA ALA A 140 -15.40 -5.00 13.07
C ALA A 140 -15.67 -5.48 11.63
N ASP A 141 -14.93 -6.49 11.18
CA ASP A 141 -15.08 -7.06 9.83
C ASP A 141 -16.34 -7.93 9.68
N ARG A 142 -16.93 -8.37 10.80
CA ARG A 142 -18.03 -9.34 10.86
C ARG A 142 -19.08 -8.96 11.88
N SER A 143 -20.30 -9.41 11.63
CA SER A 143 -21.45 -9.20 12.52
C SER A 143 -21.65 -10.35 13.53
N PHE A 144 -21.95 -10.02 14.78
CA PHE A 144 -22.06 -10.95 15.91
C PHE A 144 -23.35 -10.77 16.71
N ILE A 145 -23.75 -11.82 17.44
CA ILE A 145 -24.87 -11.83 18.40
C ILE A 145 -24.40 -12.40 19.74
N ASP A 146 -24.87 -11.85 20.86
CA ASP A 146 -24.55 -12.45 22.17
C ASP A 146 -25.21 -13.83 22.30
N ALA A 147 -24.42 -14.81 22.74
CA ALA A 147 -24.83 -16.21 22.83
C ALA A 147 -26.06 -16.42 23.74
N LYS A 148 -26.28 -15.56 24.74
CA LYS A 148 -27.48 -15.61 25.59
C LYS A 148 -28.73 -15.26 24.80
N LEU A 149 -28.70 -14.13 24.10
CA LEU A 149 -29.82 -13.68 23.27
C LEU A 149 -30.14 -14.70 22.16
N ALA A 150 -29.11 -15.30 21.55
CA ALA A 150 -29.29 -16.34 20.55
C ALA A 150 -30.03 -17.59 21.11
N HIS A 151 -29.74 -17.96 22.35
CA HIS A 151 -30.41 -19.04 23.07
C HIS A 151 -31.83 -18.66 23.51
N GLU A 152 -32.03 -17.44 24.04
CA GLU A 152 -33.33 -16.91 24.47
C GLU A 152 -34.34 -16.76 23.30
N LEU A 153 -33.86 -16.40 22.11
CA LEU A 153 -34.66 -16.38 20.88
C LEU A 153 -34.86 -17.77 20.24
N GLU A 154 -34.20 -18.81 20.78
CA GLU A 154 -34.23 -20.19 20.29
C GLU A 154 -33.80 -20.34 18.81
N LEU A 155 -32.77 -19.60 18.40
CA LEU A 155 -32.33 -19.51 17.00
C LEU A 155 -31.65 -20.79 16.51
N SER A 156 -31.91 -21.15 15.25
CA SER A 156 -31.28 -22.30 14.59
C SER A 156 -29.80 -22.04 14.28
N HIS A 157 -28.95 -23.04 14.55
CA HIS A 157 -27.54 -23.01 14.21
C HIS A 157 -27.30 -23.67 12.84
N HIS A 158 -26.80 -22.90 11.88
CA HIS A 158 -26.50 -23.33 10.51
C HIS A 158 -25.05 -23.80 10.38
N GLY A 159 -24.60 -24.62 11.34
CA GLY A 159 -23.21 -25.04 11.51
C GLY A 159 -22.38 -24.11 12.42
N THR A 160 -21.10 -24.44 12.57
CA THR A 160 -20.10 -23.66 13.32
C THR A 160 -18.98 -23.17 12.40
N THR A 161 -18.23 -22.17 12.84
CA THR A 161 -17.06 -21.65 12.13
C THR A 161 -16.00 -21.23 13.14
N THR A 162 -14.79 -21.77 13.00
CA THR A 162 -13.63 -21.33 13.78
C THR A 162 -13.15 -19.98 13.25
N MET A 163 -13.21 -18.95 14.08
CA MET A 163 -12.78 -17.60 13.74
C MET A 163 -11.51 -17.25 14.51
N SER A 164 -10.49 -16.75 13.81
CA SER A 164 -9.27 -16.22 14.42
C SER A 164 -9.49 -14.76 14.82
N LEU A 165 -9.98 -14.53 16.04
CA LEU A 165 -10.35 -13.21 16.55
C LEU A 165 -9.11 -12.48 17.09
N ARG A 166 -8.71 -11.38 16.42
CA ARG A 166 -7.70 -10.44 16.92
C ARG A 166 -8.38 -9.18 17.46
N THR A 167 -8.49 -9.06 18.78
CA THR A 167 -8.95 -7.82 19.43
C THR A 167 -7.84 -6.79 19.57
N PHE A 168 -8.22 -5.52 19.72
CA PHE A 168 -7.28 -4.43 19.87
C PHE A 168 -6.40 -4.62 21.12
N GLY A 169 -5.08 -4.72 20.94
CA GLY A 169 -4.13 -4.96 22.03
C GLY A 169 -3.87 -6.43 22.39
N ALA A 170 -4.45 -7.41 21.68
CA ALA A 170 -4.09 -8.82 21.86
C ALA A 170 -2.76 -9.16 21.15
N GLU A 171 -1.79 -9.73 21.88
CA GLU A 171 -0.47 -10.10 21.35
C GLU A 171 -0.54 -11.20 20.27
N ALA A 172 -1.49 -12.12 20.42
CA ALA A 172 -1.80 -13.18 19.46
C ALA A 172 -3.31 -13.22 19.19
N PRO A 173 -3.75 -13.58 17.96
CA PRO A 173 -5.16 -13.84 17.70
C PRO A 173 -5.63 -15.06 18.49
N LYS A 174 -6.90 -15.06 18.92
CA LYS A 174 -7.52 -16.20 19.60
C LYS A 174 -8.49 -16.90 18.66
N GLU A 175 -8.31 -18.20 18.46
CA GLU A 175 -9.30 -19.02 17.77
C GLU A 175 -10.52 -19.25 18.67
N VAL A 176 -11.70 -18.97 18.15
CA VAL A 176 -12.98 -19.19 18.83
C VAL A 176 -13.95 -19.80 17.84
N GLN A 177 -14.56 -20.92 18.21
CA GLN A 177 -15.69 -21.47 17.45
C GLN A 177 -16.95 -20.65 17.74
N CYS A 178 -17.54 -20.10 16.68
CA CYS A 178 -18.82 -19.40 16.74
C CYS A 178 -19.88 -20.24 15.99
N ALA A 179 -21.13 -20.26 16.49
CA ALA A 179 -22.25 -20.82 15.75
C ALA A 179 -22.78 -19.82 14.72
N ASN A 180 -23.12 -20.31 13.54
CA ASN A 180 -23.61 -19.51 12.43
C ASN A 180 -25.13 -19.36 12.56
N ILE A 181 -25.61 -18.13 12.72
CA ILE A 181 -27.01 -17.80 13.04
C ILE A 181 -27.60 -16.95 11.92
N GLN A 182 -28.86 -17.20 11.58
CA GLN A 182 -29.66 -16.34 10.72
C GLN A 182 -30.75 -15.66 11.55
N LEU A 183 -30.87 -14.34 11.44
CA LEU A 183 -31.86 -13.55 12.18
C LEU A 183 -32.62 -12.58 11.28
N CYS A 184 -33.93 -12.73 11.21
CA CYS A 184 -34.82 -11.76 10.58
C CYS A 184 -34.98 -10.53 11.48
N VAL A 185 -34.71 -9.35 10.94
CA VAL A 185 -34.90 -8.07 11.63
C VAL A 185 -35.77 -7.15 10.78
N TRP A 186 -36.49 -6.23 11.42
CA TRP A 186 -37.33 -5.24 10.76
C TRP A 186 -36.84 -3.83 11.08
N ASP A 187 -36.91 -2.96 10.09
CA ASP A 187 -36.43 -1.59 10.19
C ASP A 187 -37.54 -0.59 10.63
N ALA A 188 -37.29 0.70 10.48
CA ALA A 188 -38.22 1.76 10.86
C ALA A 188 -39.48 1.76 9.98
N ASP A 189 -39.30 1.56 8.68
CA ASP A 189 -40.33 1.56 7.64
C ASP A 189 -41.09 0.23 7.55
N GLY A 190 -40.57 -0.82 8.20
CA GLY A 190 -41.17 -2.15 8.28
C GLY A 190 -40.68 -3.12 7.20
N MET A 191 -39.61 -2.79 6.48
CA MET A 191 -38.95 -3.72 5.57
C MET A 191 -38.18 -4.78 6.37
N GLN A 192 -38.23 -6.02 5.91
CA GLN A 192 -37.53 -7.14 6.52
C GLN A 192 -36.10 -7.26 5.95
N HIS A 193 -35.12 -7.41 6.83
CA HIS A 193 -33.72 -7.66 6.52
C HIS A 193 -33.31 -9.02 7.10
N GLN A 194 -32.39 -9.70 6.42
CA GLN A 194 -31.83 -10.98 6.88
C GLN A 194 -30.39 -10.75 7.34
N LEU A 195 -30.16 -10.84 8.66
CA LEU A 195 -28.82 -10.81 9.22
C LEU A 195 -28.21 -12.22 9.24
N PHE A 196 -26.90 -12.27 9.04
CA PHE A 196 -26.04 -13.43 9.22
C PHE A 196 -25.06 -13.12 10.35
N LEU A 197 -25.16 -13.82 11.47
CA LEU A 197 -24.51 -13.45 12.73
C LEU A 197 -23.69 -14.62 13.28
N TYR A 198 -22.54 -14.32 13.88
CA TYR A 198 -21.73 -15.29 14.61
C TYR A 198 -22.03 -15.19 16.11
N SER A 199 -22.35 -16.30 16.77
CA SER A 199 -22.59 -16.30 18.23
C SER A 199 -21.31 -16.01 19.01
N HIS A 200 -21.32 -15.04 19.93
CA HIS A 200 -20.18 -14.79 20.81
C HIS A 200 -20.57 -14.58 22.27
N ASN A 201 -19.67 -14.92 23.19
CA ASN A 201 -19.89 -14.77 24.62
C ASN A 201 -19.40 -13.40 25.11
N ASN A 202 -20.32 -12.51 25.54
CA ASN A 202 -20.06 -11.18 26.12
C ASN A 202 -19.67 -10.09 25.12
N LEU A 203 -20.58 -9.67 24.23
CA LEU A 203 -20.30 -8.54 23.34
C LEU A 203 -19.96 -7.24 24.11
N ALA A 204 -20.75 -6.88 25.12
CA ALA A 204 -20.78 -5.50 25.65
C ALA A 204 -20.25 -5.29 27.08
N LYS A 205 -19.38 -6.17 27.59
CA LYS A 205 -18.89 -6.18 28.99
C LYS A 205 -18.41 -4.84 29.57
N ASN A 206 -17.79 -3.98 28.75
CA ASN A 206 -17.27 -2.67 29.17
C ASN A 206 -18.13 -1.47 28.74
N PHE A 207 -19.32 -1.71 28.17
CA PHE A 207 -20.15 -0.65 27.60
C PHE A 207 -20.58 0.39 28.64
N SER A 208 -20.62 1.66 28.23
CA SER A 208 -21.10 2.76 29.05
C SER A 208 -22.55 3.09 28.71
N GLU A 209 -23.48 2.64 29.55
CA GLU A 209 -24.84 3.18 29.53
C GLU A 209 -24.81 4.71 29.66
N GLY A 210 -25.73 5.37 28.96
CA GLY A 210 -25.80 6.82 28.90
C GLY A 210 -27.20 7.30 28.58
N LYS A 211 -27.43 8.61 28.79
CA LYS A 211 -28.74 9.22 28.59
C LYS A 211 -28.65 10.55 27.84
N LEU A 212 -29.64 10.82 27.00
CA LEU A 212 -29.86 12.13 26.37
C LEU A 212 -30.21 13.21 27.41
N HIS A 213 -29.81 14.45 27.14
CA HIS A 213 -30.27 15.59 27.94
C HIS A 213 -31.68 16.01 27.53
N GLU A 214 -32.40 16.72 28.40
CA GLU A 214 -33.74 17.23 28.10
C GLU A 214 -33.74 18.17 26.87
N GLU A 215 -32.65 18.91 26.65
CA GLU A 215 -32.44 19.72 25.45
C GLU A 215 -32.33 18.87 24.17
N ASP A 216 -31.63 17.73 24.24
CA ASP A 216 -31.50 16.79 23.12
C ASP A 216 -32.88 16.16 22.79
N LEU A 217 -33.58 15.69 23.83
CA LEU A 217 -34.93 15.10 23.72
C LEU A 217 -35.95 16.10 23.17
N LYS A 218 -35.89 17.36 23.63
CA LYS A 218 -36.74 18.43 23.10
C LYS A 218 -36.42 18.73 21.64
N PHE A 219 -35.14 18.80 21.26
CA PHE A 219 -34.77 19.00 19.85
C PHE A 219 -35.31 17.88 18.95
N ILE A 220 -35.21 16.63 19.39
CA ILE A 220 -35.78 15.45 18.70
C ILE A 220 -37.29 15.59 18.54
N TYR A 221 -38.01 15.97 19.61
CA TYR A 221 -39.46 16.15 19.61
C TYR A 221 -39.92 17.31 18.72
N ASP A 222 -39.32 18.51 18.89
CA ASP A 222 -39.64 19.72 18.12
C ASP A 222 -39.37 19.53 16.61
N LYS A 223 -38.39 18.69 16.25
CA LYS A 223 -38.08 18.29 14.87
C LYS A 223 -38.82 17.04 14.38
N ARG A 224 -39.60 16.37 15.23
CA ARG A 224 -40.33 15.11 14.95
C ARG A 224 -39.43 14.01 14.37
N LEU A 225 -38.21 13.88 14.88
CA LEU A 225 -37.24 12.91 14.36
C LEU A 225 -37.54 11.51 14.90
N GLN A 226 -37.62 10.52 14.01
CA GLN A 226 -37.69 9.12 14.39
C GLN A 226 -36.29 8.62 14.78
N VAL A 227 -36.05 8.47 16.07
CA VAL A 227 -34.76 8.06 16.64
C VAL A 227 -34.83 6.59 17.03
N SER A 228 -33.76 5.85 16.77
CA SER A 228 -33.66 4.40 17.03
C SER A 228 -33.35 4.06 18.49
N THR A 229 -33.82 4.86 19.45
CA THR A 229 -33.59 4.66 20.89
C THR A 229 -34.90 4.74 21.64
N GLY A 230 -35.01 4.10 22.81
CA GLY A 230 -36.23 4.17 23.62
C GLY A 230 -36.63 5.61 23.96
N GLU A 231 -37.93 5.85 24.16
CA GLU A 231 -38.55 7.19 24.28
C GLU A 231 -37.92 8.09 25.36
N LYS A 232 -37.25 7.51 26.36
CA LYS A 232 -36.53 8.21 27.43
C LYS A 232 -35.11 8.67 27.08
N GLY A 233 -34.63 8.36 25.86
CA GLY A 233 -33.25 8.62 25.43
C GLY A 233 -32.20 7.83 26.21
N GLU A 234 -32.58 6.64 26.70
CA GLU A 234 -31.73 5.72 27.46
C GLU A 234 -31.02 4.76 26.49
N ILE A 235 -29.69 4.65 26.61
CA ILE A 235 -28.83 3.85 25.74
C ILE A 235 -28.19 2.74 26.58
N HIS A 236 -28.48 1.50 26.19
CA HIS A 236 -28.13 0.27 26.91
C HIS A 236 -27.05 -0.53 26.16
N PRO A 237 -26.43 -1.56 26.79
CA PRO A 237 -25.40 -2.38 26.14
C PRO A 237 -25.95 -3.12 24.90
N PRO A 238 -25.23 -3.10 23.76
CA PRO A 238 -25.66 -3.80 22.55
C PRO A 238 -25.54 -5.33 22.68
N GLU A 239 -26.59 -6.02 22.21
CA GLU A 239 -26.72 -7.49 22.19
C GLU A 239 -26.43 -8.07 20.78
N ILE A 240 -26.46 -7.20 19.77
CA ILE A 240 -26.05 -7.46 18.39
C ILE A 240 -25.00 -6.41 17.99
N LEU A 241 -23.94 -6.84 17.32
CA LEU A 241 -22.93 -5.99 16.70
C LEU A 241 -22.99 -6.23 15.20
N ILE A 242 -23.26 -5.19 14.41
CA ILE A 242 -23.23 -5.27 12.94
C ILE A 242 -21.92 -4.65 12.45
N GLY A 243 -21.08 -5.48 11.85
CA GLY A 243 -19.78 -5.11 11.30
C GLY A 243 -19.84 -4.65 9.84
N CYS A 244 -18.70 -4.27 9.28
CA CYS A 244 -18.54 -3.80 7.89
C CYS A 244 -19.05 -4.77 6.81
N ASP A 245 -19.27 -6.05 7.14
CA ASP A 245 -19.89 -7.02 6.23
C ASP A 245 -21.37 -6.72 5.93
N GLN A 246 -22.11 -6.09 6.85
CA GLN A 246 -23.55 -5.86 6.75
C GLN A 246 -23.98 -4.41 7.11
N LEU A 247 -23.17 -3.66 7.87
CA LEU A 247 -23.45 -2.31 8.39
C LEU A 247 -23.91 -1.32 7.30
N TRP A 248 -23.25 -1.33 6.15
CA TRP A 248 -23.53 -0.39 5.06
C TRP A 248 -24.92 -0.56 4.45
N SER A 249 -25.57 -1.71 4.65
CA SER A 249 -26.96 -1.91 4.22
C SER A 249 -28.00 -1.17 5.09
N PHE A 250 -27.62 -0.77 6.32
CA PHE A 250 -28.49 -0.05 7.27
C PHE A 250 -28.29 1.47 7.26
N ILE A 251 -27.12 1.99 6.88
CA ILE A 251 -26.90 3.45 6.76
C ILE A 251 -27.80 4.03 5.66
N ASN A 252 -28.47 5.16 5.95
CA ASN A 252 -29.28 5.88 4.96
C ASN A 252 -28.53 7.14 4.51
N PHE A 253 -27.87 7.03 3.35
CA PHE A 253 -27.07 8.11 2.76
C PHE A 253 -27.89 9.24 2.09
N GLU A 254 -29.20 9.06 1.90
CA GLU A 254 -30.07 10.05 1.27
C GLU A 254 -30.62 11.08 2.27
N ALA A 255 -30.68 10.71 3.56
CA ALA A 255 -31.08 11.60 4.64
C ALA A 255 -29.88 12.37 5.22
N ALA A 256 -30.14 13.56 5.78
CA ALA A 256 -29.10 14.43 6.31
C ALA A 256 -28.69 14.04 7.75
N GLN A 257 -27.39 13.99 8.01
CA GLN A 257 -26.85 13.95 9.38
C GLN A 257 -27.23 15.22 10.14
N LEU A 258 -27.65 15.07 11.41
CA LEU A 258 -28.02 16.18 12.29
C LEU A 258 -27.13 16.21 13.55
N THR A 259 -27.03 17.37 14.18
CA THR A 259 -26.31 17.57 15.45
C THR A 259 -27.28 18.04 16.52
N LEU A 260 -27.27 17.38 17.67
CA LEU A 260 -28.07 17.71 18.85
C LEU A 260 -27.48 18.92 19.60
N PRO A 261 -28.27 19.62 20.44
CA PRO A 261 -27.78 20.74 21.27
C PRO A 261 -26.56 20.39 22.12
N SER A 262 -26.49 19.17 22.69
CA SER A 262 -25.32 18.73 23.46
C SER A 262 -24.11 18.30 22.60
N GLY A 263 -24.14 18.51 21.29
CA GLY A 263 -23.04 18.22 20.35
C GLY A 263 -22.96 16.77 19.88
N LEU A 264 -23.83 15.89 20.38
CA LEU A 264 -24.01 14.53 19.87
C LEU A 264 -24.57 14.54 18.44
N ILE A 265 -24.28 13.48 17.68
CA ILE A 265 -24.64 13.35 16.27
C ILE A 265 -25.78 12.34 16.13
N LEU A 266 -26.80 12.71 15.35
CA LEU A 266 -27.80 11.80 14.82
C LEU A 266 -27.38 11.36 13.42
N VAL A 267 -27.07 10.08 13.28
CA VAL A 267 -26.70 9.43 12.02
C VAL A 267 -27.95 8.78 11.41
N PRO A 268 -28.34 9.14 10.18
CA PRO A 268 -29.51 8.54 9.54
C PRO A 268 -29.26 7.07 9.17
N THR A 269 -30.16 6.20 9.62
CA THR A 269 -30.17 4.77 9.26
C THR A 269 -31.60 4.32 8.95
N LYS A 270 -31.76 3.15 8.34
CA LYS A 270 -33.05 2.49 8.14
C LYS A 270 -33.73 2.14 9.46
N LEU A 271 -33.00 2.06 10.58
CA LEU A 271 -33.55 1.84 11.92
C LEU A 271 -34.12 3.12 12.55
N GLY A 272 -34.08 4.24 11.82
CA GLY A 272 -34.23 5.60 12.34
C GLY A 272 -32.87 6.26 12.56
N TYR A 273 -32.86 7.45 13.16
CA TYR A 273 -31.62 8.13 13.53
C TYR A 273 -30.95 7.41 14.71
N MET A 274 -29.75 6.86 14.49
CA MET A 274 -28.87 6.31 15.53
C MET A 274 -28.01 7.42 16.13
N ILE A 275 -27.57 7.24 17.39
CA ILE A 275 -26.86 8.29 18.14
C ILE A 275 -25.38 7.94 18.28
N SER A 276 -24.49 8.93 18.09
CA SER A 276 -23.05 8.76 18.20
C SER A 276 -22.32 10.06 18.58
N GLY A 277 -21.04 9.98 18.93
CA GLY A 277 -20.15 11.12 19.15
C GLY A 277 -19.91 11.48 20.61
N GLN A 278 -19.28 12.64 20.85
CA GLN A 278 -18.90 13.09 22.19
C GLN A 278 -19.71 14.33 22.61
N ARG A 279 -20.27 14.29 23.82
CA ARG A 279 -21.04 15.40 24.39
C ARG A 279 -20.12 16.60 24.67
N ILE A 280 -20.53 17.78 24.19
CA ILE A 280 -19.83 19.05 24.41
C ILE A 280 -20.18 19.55 25.81
N ILE A 281 -19.17 19.64 26.68
CA ILE A 281 -19.30 20.23 28.01
C ILE A 281 -18.90 21.72 27.94
N PRO A 282 -19.73 22.66 28.46
CA PRO A 282 -19.39 24.08 28.48
C PRO A 282 -18.19 24.34 29.41
N LYS A 283 -17.11 24.89 28.83
CA LYS A 283 -15.85 25.11 29.55
C LYS A 283 -15.92 26.29 30.51
N ASN A 284 -15.84 26.03 31.81
CA ASN A 284 -15.30 27.01 32.75
C ASN A 284 -13.82 27.26 32.46
N LYS A 285 -13.34 28.48 32.74
CA LYS A 285 -12.01 28.97 32.32
C LYS A 285 -10.87 28.44 33.21
N SER A 286 -10.52 27.17 33.07
CA SER A 286 -9.26 26.59 33.57
C SER A 286 -8.68 25.61 32.55
N ALA A 287 -7.35 25.45 32.54
CA ALA A 287 -6.63 24.74 31.47
C ALA A 287 -6.61 23.22 31.69
N GLU A 288 -7.69 22.53 31.35
CA GLU A 288 -7.72 21.06 31.36
C GLU A 288 -6.74 20.44 30.35
N LYS A 289 -5.96 19.46 30.81
CA LYS A 289 -5.19 18.57 29.92
C LYS A 289 -6.13 17.62 29.19
N VAL A 290 -6.13 17.66 27.86
CA VAL A 290 -6.81 16.63 27.06
C VAL A 290 -5.99 15.34 27.11
N HIS A 291 -6.44 14.37 27.92
CA HIS A 291 -6.03 12.98 27.74
C HIS A 291 -6.72 12.41 26.50
N SER A 292 -5.92 12.08 25.50
CA SER A 292 -6.28 11.19 24.39
C SER A 292 -5.61 9.86 24.67
N LEU A 293 -6.40 8.80 24.81
CA LEU A 293 -5.90 7.45 25.05
C LEU A 293 -5.47 6.82 23.72
N VAL A 294 -4.18 6.91 23.43
CA VAL A 294 -3.51 6.08 22.42
C VAL A 294 -2.59 5.12 23.17
N HIS A 295 -2.98 3.85 23.25
CA HIS A 295 -2.09 2.81 23.76
C HIS A 295 -1.12 2.38 22.67
N THR A 296 0.07 2.96 22.69
CA THR A 296 1.25 2.35 22.05
C THR A 296 1.57 1.06 22.77
N ILE A 297 1.57 -0.07 22.07
CA ILE A 297 2.14 -1.32 22.59
C ILE A 297 3.66 -1.12 22.69
N ALA A 298 4.21 -1.25 23.90
CA ALA A 298 5.64 -1.23 24.13
C ALA A 298 6.24 -2.63 23.90
N THR A 299 6.41 -3.03 22.64
CA THR A 299 7.22 -4.20 22.29
C THR A 299 8.70 -3.89 22.50
N GLU A 300 9.32 -4.47 23.53
CA GLU A 300 10.77 -4.39 23.75
C GLU A 300 11.60 -5.25 22.77
N ALA A 301 11.36 -5.11 21.46
CA ALA A 301 12.19 -5.70 20.40
C ALA A 301 11.96 -5.02 19.02
N MET A 302 12.47 -3.79 18.86
CA MET A 302 12.84 -3.14 17.59
C MET A 302 12.10 -3.53 16.28
N PHE A 303 10.96 -2.88 15.99
CA PHE A 303 10.57 -2.49 14.62
C PHE A 303 9.72 -1.20 14.66
N ASP A 304 9.79 -0.35 13.63
CA ASP A 304 9.07 0.94 13.61
C ASP A 304 7.58 0.72 13.24
N PRO A 305 6.60 1.15 14.07
CA PRO A 305 5.17 1.01 13.75
C PRO A 305 4.76 1.66 12.42
N TRP A 306 5.49 2.67 11.95
CA TRP A 306 5.24 3.31 10.65
C TRP A 306 5.68 2.45 9.46
N GLU A 307 6.64 1.54 9.65
CA GLU A 307 6.96 0.53 8.64
C GLU A 307 5.88 -0.56 8.61
N SER A 308 5.34 -0.95 9.77
CA SER A 308 4.25 -1.93 9.84
C SER A 308 2.99 -1.46 9.10
N TYR A 309 2.46 -0.27 9.43
CA TYR A 309 1.18 0.21 8.86
C TYR A 309 1.20 0.37 7.33
N TRP A 310 2.29 0.86 6.75
CA TRP A 310 2.40 1.03 5.29
C TRP A 310 3.02 -0.16 4.58
N ASN A 311 3.69 -1.07 5.31
CA ASN A 311 3.84 -2.41 4.81
C ASN A 311 2.45 -3.06 4.69
N VAL A 312 1.50 -3.00 5.64
CA VAL A 312 0.19 -3.70 5.53
C VAL A 312 -0.52 -3.50 4.18
N GLU A 313 -0.74 -2.28 3.69
CA GLU A 313 -1.31 -2.05 2.34
C GLU A 313 -0.40 -2.57 1.20
N SER A 314 0.93 -2.45 1.36
CA SER A 314 1.91 -3.05 0.43
C SER A 314 1.98 -4.59 0.55
N TYR A 315 1.52 -5.15 1.66
CA TYR A 315 1.78 -6.51 2.16
C TYR A 315 0.60 -7.42 1.92
N GLU A 316 -0.61 -6.89 1.75
CA GLU A 316 -1.69 -7.63 1.09
C GLU A 316 -1.36 -7.80 -0.41
N ILE A 317 -0.76 -6.79 -1.05
CA ILE A 317 -0.23 -6.87 -2.42
C ILE A 317 1.04 -7.77 -2.51
N GLU A 318 1.95 -7.72 -1.53
CA GLU A 318 3.15 -8.58 -1.48
C GLU A 318 2.91 -9.99 -0.90
N LYS A 319 1.70 -10.32 -0.39
CA LYS A 319 1.37 -11.64 0.16
C LYS A 319 0.53 -12.55 -0.72
N GLU A 320 -0.05 -12.05 -1.82
CA GLU A 320 -0.71 -12.91 -2.79
C GLU A 320 0.27 -14.00 -3.34
N TYR A 321 1.58 -13.79 -3.15
CA TYR A 321 2.66 -14.73 -3.42
C TYR A 321 3.52 -15.08 -2.18
N THR A 322 2.93 -15.53 -1.07
CA THR A 322 3.71 -16.24 0.00
C THR A 322 4.04 -17.69 -0.38
N GLY A 323 4.72 -17.87 -1.52
CA GLY A 323 5.20 -19.16 -2.02
C GLY A 323 6.69 -19.13 -2.38
N PRO A 324 7.28 -20.27 -2.81
CA PRO A 324 8.69 -20.33 -3.23
C PRO A 324 9.02 -19.33 -4.36
N GLU A 325 8.02 -19.03 -5.18
CA GLU A 325 8.05 -18.04 -6.27
C GLU A 325 8.54 -16.64 -5.81
N ARG A 326 8.31 -16.23 -4.55
CA ARG A 326 8.87 -14.97 -4.02
C ARG A 326 10.39 -15.07 -3.84
N GLU A 327 10.89 -16.13 -3.22
CA GLU A 327 12.33 -16.31 -3.05
C GLU A 327 13.04 -16.49 -4.40
N GLU A 328 12.43 -17.21 -5.33
CA GLU A 328 12.95 -17.38 -6.69
C GLU A 328 13.01 -16.03 -7.41
N LYS A 329 11.93 -15.24 -7.35
CA LYS A 329 11.90 -13.87 -7.91
C LYS A 329 12.92 -12.93 -7.26
N GLU A 330 13.16 -13.04 -5.95
CA GLU A 330 14.21 -12.28 -5.26
C GLU A 330 15.62 -12.73 -5.69
N LYS A 331 15.87 -14.04 -5.86
CA LYS A 331 17.13 -14.59 -6.40
C LYS A 331 17.37 -14.17 -7.85
N THR A 332 16.36 -14.28 -8.73
CA THR A 332 16.41 -13.81 -10.12
C THR A 332 16.65 -12.30 -10.20
N ASN A 333 15.99 -11.50 -9.37
CA ASN A 333 16.20 -10.05 -9.33
C ASN A 333 17.62 -9.68 -8.90
N ALA A 334 18.20 -10.41 -7.93
CA ALA A 334 19.57 -10.21 -7.50
C ALA A 334 20.57 -10.56 -8.63
N HIS A 335 20.38 -11.70 -9.30
CA HIS A 335 21.19 -12.11 -10.44
C HIS A 335 21.11 -11.14 -11.63
N VAL A 336 19.90 -10.69 -12.01
CA VAL A 336 19.70 -9.69 -13.07
C VAL A 336 20.38 -8.35 -12.73
N LEU A 337 20.38 -7.95 -11.46
CA LEU A 337 21.11 -6.77 -11.00
C LEU A 337 22.64 -7.00 -11.00
N GLU A 338 23.11 -8.21 -10.69
CA GLU A 338 24.53 -8.56 -10.74
C GLU A 338 25.07 -8.53 -12.19
N GLU A 339 24.39 -9.19 -13.13
CA GLU A 339 24.77 -9.18 -14.55
C GLU A 339 24.64 -7.79 -15.18
N PHE A 340 23.65 -6.99 -14.76
CA PHE A 340 23.58 -5.58 -15.15
C PHE A 340 24.83 -4.80 -14.69
N ASN A 341 25.26 -4.97 -13.43
CA ASN A 341 26.45 -4.28 -12.91
C ASN A 341 27.77 -4.77 -13.54
N LYS A 342 27.82 -6.00 -14.06
CA LYS A 342 28.95 -6.55 -14.84
C LYS A 342 28.98 -6.04 -16.28
N SER A 343 27.81 -5.81 -16.89
CA SER A 343 27.66 -5.55 -18.33
C SER A 343 27.39 -4.09 -18.71
N ILE A 344 27.15 -3.21 -17.74
CA ILE A 344 27.07 -1.77 -17.98
C ILE A 344 28.46 -1.17 -18.26
N GLU A 345 28.61 -0.55 -19.43
CA GLU A 345 29.83 0.15 -19.82
C GLU A 345 29.65 1.67 -19.75
N ARG A 346 30.66 2.38 -19.25
CA ARG A 346 30.73 3.84 -19.36
C ARG A 346 31.68 4.23 -20.50
N ARG A 347 31.11 4.65 -21.63
CA ARG A 347 31.85 5.16 -22.80
C ARG A 347 31.89 6.69 -22.80
N ALA A 348 32.65 7.29 -23.70
CA ALA A 348 32.86 8.75 -23.75
C ALA A 348 31.57 9.56 -24.03
N ASN A 349 30.57 8.92 -24.63
CA ASN A 349 29.28 9.48 -25.04
C ASN A 349 28.09 9.06 -24.16
N GLY A 350 28.29 8.25 -23.12
CA GLY A 350 27.23 7.86 -22.19
C GLY A 350 27.41 6.46 -21.59
N TYR A 351 26.36 5.98 -20.92
CA TYR A 351 26.27 4.61 -20.42
C TYR A 351 25.63 3.69 -21.46
N PHE A 352 26.27 2.55 -21.72
CA PHE A 352 25.81 1.50 -22.61
C PHE A 352 25.38 0.31 -21.77
N VAL A 353 24.18 -0.22 -22.03
CA VAL A 353 23.61 -1.35 -21.29
C VAL A 353 23.22 -2.49 -22.24
N ARG A 354 23.28 -3.71 -21.74
CA ARG A 354 22.69 -4.91 -22.35
C ARG A 354 21.23 -5.03 -21.95
N LEU A 355 20.40 -5.69 -22.76
CA LEU A 355 19.09 -6.19 -22.34
C LEU A 355 19.29 -7.41 -21.41
N PRO A 356 18.58 -7.50 -20.28
CA PRO A 356 18.67 -8.66 -19.38
C PRO A 356 17.86 -9.83 -19.95
N ILE A 357 18.39 -10.46 -21.01
CA ILE A 357 17.82 -11.64 -21.65
C ILE A 357 17.85 -12.82 -20.66
N LYS A 358 16.77 -13.58 -20.59
CA LYS A 358 16.64 -14.79 -19.76
C LYS A 358 17.59 -15.87 -20.26
N GLU A 359 18.36 -16.53 -19.38
CA GLU A 359 19.23 -17.65 -19.77
C GLU A 359 18.47 -18.78 -20.49
N GLN A 360 17.25 -19.06 -20.03
CA GLN A 360 16.36 -20.05 -20.61
C GLN A 360 15.18 -19.35 -21.27
N HIS A 361 15.21 -19.26 -22.60
CA HIS A 361 14.10 -18.72 -23.39
C HIS A 361 13.89 -19.53 -24.68
N PRO A 362 12.65 -19.66 -25.18
CA PRO A 362 12.41 -20.17 -26.53
C PRO A 362 13.01 -19.20 -27.56
N PRO A 363 13.53 -19.70 -28.70
CA PRO A 363 14.20 -18.86 -29.70
C PRO A 363 13.24 -17.77 -30.21
N LEU A 364 13.71 -16.53 -30.21
CA LEU A 364 12.94 -15.38 -30.69
C LEU A 364 12.94 -15.37 -32.23
N PRO A 365 11.78 -15.52 -32.90
CA PRO A 365 11.73 -15.55 -34.35
C PRO A 365 11.75 -14.14 -34.95
N ASP A 366 12.25 -14.05 -36.19
CA ASP A 366 12.08 -12.87 -37.03
C ASP A 366 10.58 -12.64 -37.28
N ASN A 367 10.08 -11.46 -36.89
CA ASN A 367 8.69 -11.03 -37.05
C ASN A 367 8.53 -9.90 -38.10
N ARG A 368 9.47 -9.74 -39.05
CA ARG A 368 9.46 -8.68 -40.09
C ARG A 368 8.14 -8.65 -40.85
N ALA A 369 7.57 -9.81 -41.20
CA ALA A 369 6.29 -9.89 -41.91
C ALA A 369 5.09 -9.39 -41.05
N LEU A 370 5.07 -9.66 -39.74
CA LEU A 370 4.08 -9.11 -38.82
C LEU A 370 4.20 -7.58 -38.71
N ALA A 371 5.44 -7.07 -38.64
CA ALA A 371 5.70 -5.64 -38.61
C ALA A 371 5.30 -4.94 -39.92
N ILE A 372 5.63 -5.52 -41.09
CA ILE A 372 5.18 -5.04 -42.42
C ILE A 372 3.65 -5.01 -42.51
N HIS A 373 2.97 -6.06 -42.04
CA HIS A 373 1.50 -6.12 -42.06
C HIS A 373 0.88 -5.02 -41.19
N ARG A 374 1.40 -4.81 -39.97
CA ARG A 374 0.94 -3.73 -39.08
C ARG A 374 1.23 -2.34 -39.67
N LEU A 375 2.42 -2.13 -40.27
CA LEU A 375 2.78 -0.88 -40.97
C LEU A 375 1.82 -0.61 -42.13
N ARG A 376 1.54 -1.59 -43.00
CA ARG A 376 0.59 -1.46 -44.11
C ARG A 376 -0.80 -1.04 -43.62
N SER A 377 -1.31 -1.70 -42.58
CA SER A 377 -2.61 -1.37 -41.97
C SER A 377 -2.65 0.03 -41.36
N ILE A 378 -1.52 0.56 -40.89
CA ILE A 378 -1.41 1.94 -40.38
C ILE A 378 -1.39 2.96 -41.53
N LEU A 379 -0.61 2.70 -42.59
CA LEU A 379 -0.56 3.58 -43.76
C LEU A 379 -1.96 3.71 -44.39
N HIS A 380 -2.64 2.59 -44.66
CA HIS A 380 -4.02 2.57 -45.16
C HIS A 380 -5.01 3.25 -44.20
N LYS A 381 -4.85 3.12 -42.88
CA LYS A 381 -5.74 3.76 -41.88
C LYS A 381 -5.61 5.30 -41.86
N TYR A 382 -4.50 5.85 -42.33
CA TYR A 382 -4.21 7.28 -42.30
C TYR A 382 -3.93 7.89 -43.69
N GLU A 383 -4.21 7.17 -44.78
CA GLU A 383 -3.98 7.58 -46.17
C GLU A 383 -4.69 8.91 -46.51
N ASP A 384 -5.97 9.03 -46.15
CA ASP A 384 -6.75 10.27 -46.27
C ASP A 384 -6.28 11.39 -45.32
N LYS A 385 -5.47 11.06 -44.30
CA LYS A 385 -5.13 11.93 -43.16
C LYS A 385 -3.66 12.34 -43.20
N LYS A 386 -3.30 13.06 -44.27
CA LYS A 386 -1.93 13.51 -44.58
C LYS A 386 -1.23 14.20 -43.41
N GLU A 387 -1.94 15.02 -42.62
CA GLU A 387 -1.41 15.68 -41.42
C GLU A 387 -0.88 14.68 -40.37
N ILE A 388 -1.58 13.55 -40.19
CA ILE A 388 -1.17 12.48 -39.26
C ILE A 388 0.08 11.77 -39.78
N LEU A 389 0.13 11.45 -41.07
CA LEU A 389 1.32 10.83 -41.69
C LEU A 389 2.53 11.77 -41.67
N GLN A 390 2.33 13.08 -41.86
CA GLN A 390 3.37 14.10 -41.71
C GLN A 390 3.90 14.18 -40.26
N GLN A 391 3.01 14.23 -39.26
CA GLN A 391 3.41 14.19 -37.85
C GLN A 391 4.15 12.89 -37.49
N TYR A 392 3.72 11.75 -38.03
CA TYR A 392 4.37 10.45 -37.83
C TYR A 392 5.79 10.45 -38.43
N HIS A 393 5.93 10.86 -39.69
CA HIS A 393 7.22 10.92 -40.35
C HIS A 393 8.17 11.92 -39.67
N ALA A 394 7.65 13.06 -39.20
CA ALA A 394 8.42 14.03 -38.43
C ALA A 394 8.99 13.44 -37.12
N VAL A 395 8.27 12.55 -36.43
CA VAL A 395 8.80 11.85 -35.24
C VAL A 395 9.96 10.91 -35.60
N PHE A 396 9.89 10.20 -36.74
CA PHE A 396 11.02 9.38 -37.20
C PHE A 396 12.23 10.25 -37.55
N GLN A 397 12.04 11.35 -38.29
CA GLN A 397 13.13 12.27 -38.63
C GLN A 397 13.74 12.94 -37.39
N ASP A 398 12.93 13.30 -36.39
CA ASP A 398 13.42 13.83 -35.10
C ASP A 398 14.27 12.80 -34.33
N GLN A 399 13.89 11.53 -34.35
CA GLN A 399 14.66 10.45 -33.70
C GLN A 399 15.96 10.11 -34.45
N LEU A 400 15.96 10.16 -35.78
CA LEU A 400 17.16 9.99 -36.60
C LEU A 400 18.15 11.14 -36.40
N ASN A 401 17.68 12.40 -36.44
CA ASN A 401 18.51 13.58 -36.20
C ASN A 401 19.14 13.60 -34.78
N LYS A 402 18.52 12.92 -33.81
CA LYS A 402 19.03 12.75 -32.45
C LYS A 402 19.87 11.48 -32.26
N ASN A 403 20.10 10.71 -33.33
CA ASN A 403 20.76 9.40 -33.32
C ASN A 403 20.12 8.40 -32.34
N ILE A 404 18.82 8.54 -32.04
CA ILE A 404 18.03 7.60 -31.22
C ILE A 404 17.71 6.35 -32.05
N LEU A 405 17.46 6.55 -33.34
CA LEU A 405 17.38 5.52 -34.37
C LEU A 405 18.62 5.61 -35.26
N GLU A 406 19.11 4.46 -35.74
CA GLU A 406 20.08 4.35 -36.83
C GLU A 406 19.52 3.49 -37.98
N GLU A 407 19.88 3.80 -39.23
CA GLU A 407 19.45 3.02 -40.41
C GLU A 407 20.26 1.74 -40.56
N VAL A 408 19.55 0.63 -40.72
CA VAL A 408 20.14 -0.70 -40.85
C VAL A 408 20.42 -0.97 -42.32
N ASN A 409 21.70 -1.03 -42.69
CA ASN A 409 22.10 -1.49 -44.01
C ASN A 409 21.90 -3.01 -44.12
N GLU A 410 20.72 -3.41 -44.63
CA GLU A 410 20.33 -4.82 -44.83
C GLU A 410 21.34 -5.61 -45.70
N THR A 411 22.10 -4.95 -46.59
CA THR A 411 23.08 -5.63 -47.45
C THR A 411 24.29 -6.15 -46.66
N SER A 412 24.90 -5.32 -45.83
CA SER A 412 25.98 -5.73 -44.91
C SER A 412 25.48 -6.65 -43.80
N ASP A 413 24.23 -6.45 -43.37
CA ASP A 413 23.61 -7.21 -42.28
C ASP A 413 23.18 -8.63 -42.70
N SER A 414 23.09 -8.93 -44.00
CA SER A 414 22.78 -10.28 -44.49
C SER A 414 23.72 -11.39 -43.96
N MET A 415 24.91 -11.02 -43.48
CA MET A 415 25.93 -11.93 -42.91
C MET A 415 25.86 -12.08 -41.37
N SER A 416 24.99 -11.33 -40.66
CA SER A 416 24.93 -11.37 -39.19
C SER A 416 24.07 -12.54 -38.67
N SER A 417 24.63 -13.44 -37.87
CA SER A 417 23.90 -14.56 -37.24
C SER A 417 23.15 -14.17 -35.97
N HIS A 418 22.92 -12.86 -35.73
CA HIS A 418 22.31 -12.35 -34.51
C HIS A 418 20.77 -12.39 -34.61
N PRO A 419 20.05 -12.65 -33.50
CA PRO A 419 18.59 -12.65 -33.49
C PRO A 419 18.03 -11.27 -33.84
N ARG A 420 17.01 -11.23 -34.70
CA ARG A 420 16.40 -10.00 -35.22
C ARG A 420 14.95 -9.93 -34.80
N HIS A 421 14.52 -8.79 -34.27
CA HIS A 421 13.14 -8.59 -33.87
C HIS A 421 12.70 -7.15 -34.15
N TYR A 422 11.51 -7.02 -34.72
CA TYR A 422 10.94 -5.78 -35.20
C TYR A 422 9.78 -5.39 -34.29
N LEU A 423 9.91 -4.23 -33.65
CA LEU A 423 8.93 -3.59 -32.80
C LEU A 423 7.91 -2.86 -33.70
N PRO A 424 6.68 -3.38 -33.88
CA PRO A 424 5.68 -2.66 -34.63
C PRO A 424 5.19 -1.48 -33.78
N HIS A 425 4.90 -0.35 -34.42
CA HIS A 425 4.51 0.87 -33.71
C HIS A 425 3.14 1.36 -34.17
N GLN A 426 2.49 2.17 -33.33
CA GLN A 426 1.25 2.85 -33.66
C GLN A 426 1.23 4.30 -33.15
N PRO A 427 0.47 5.22 -33.78
CA PRO A 427 0.33 6.58 -33.32
C PRO A 427 -0.77 6.65 -32.26
N VAL A 428 -0.46 7.20 -31.10
CA VAL A 428 -1.42 7.55 -30.06
C VAL A 428 -1.64 9.06 -30.11
N ILE A 429 -2.88 9.44 -30.39
CA ILE A 429 -3.30 10.83 -30.57
C ILE A 429 -4.25 11.18 -29.43
N THR A 430 -3.96 12.23 -28.68
CA THR A 430 -4.78 12.71 -27.55
C THR A 430 -4.92 14.23 -27.65
N PRO A 431 -5.86 14.75 -28.46
CA PRO A 431 -5.94 16.17 -28.78
C PRO A 431 -6.35 17.03 -27.57
N ASP A 432 -7.10 16.44 -26.64
CA ASP A 432 -7.70 17.07 -25.45
C ASP A 432 -6.75 17.16 -24.25
N LYS A 433 -5.50 16.67 -24.40
CA LYS A 433 -4.47 16.83 -23.37
C LYS A 433 -3.68 18.11 -23.56
N GLU A 434 -3.31 18.74 -22.44
CA GLU A 434 -2.37 19.87 -22.41
C GLU A 434 -0.95 19.43 -22.82
N THR A 435 -0.59 18.18 -22.55
CA THR A 435 0.70 17.57 -22.92
C THR A 435 0.66 16.90 -24.30
N THR A 436 1.81 16.37 -24.73
CA THR A 436 2.14 15.89 -26.09
C THR A 436 0.97 15.22 -26.84
N LYS A 437 0.35 15.97 -27.76
CA LYS A 437 -0.89 15.60 -28.45
C LYS A 437 -0.77 14.44 -29.43
N PHE A 438 0.45 14.16 -29.91
CA PHE A 438 0.78 13.06 -30.81
C PHE A 438 2.04 12.35 -30.33
N ARG A 439 2.01 11.02 -30.19
CA ARG A 439 3.18 10.20 -29.84
C ARG A 439 3.18 8.88 -30.59
N VAL A 440 4.37 8.39 -30.93
CA VAL A 440 4.56 7.04 -31.47
C VAL A 440 4.84 6.09 -30.31
N VAL A 441 4.15 4.95 -30.27
CA VAL A 441 4.34 3.89 -29.26
C VAL A 441 4.75 2.61 -29.97
N PHE A 442 5.81 1.96 -29.48
CA PHE A 442 6.35 0.71 -30.02
C PHE A 442 5.88 -0.48 -29.15
N ASP A 443 5.52 -1.59 -29.79
CA ASP A 443 4.96 -2.78 -29.15
C ASP A 443 5.99 -3.92 -29.09
N ALA A 444 6.75 -3.98 -28.00
CA ALA A 444 7.70 -5.06 -27.71
C ALA A 444 7.03 -6.36 -27.23
N SER A 445 5.69 -6.40 -27.15
CA SER A 445 4.90 -7.60 -26.89
C SER A 445 4.35 -8.24 -28.17
N ALA A 446 4.72 -7.74 -29.36
CA ALA A 446 4.21 -8.22 -30.64
C ALA A 446 4.86 -9.53 -31.13
N HIS A 447 4.12 -10.64 -31.01
CA HIS A 447 4.55 -11.98 -31.41
C HIS A 447 3.59 -12.67 -32.39
N TYR A 448 4.05 -13.72 -33.07
CA TYR A 448 3.17 -14.69 -33.74
C TYR A 448 2.55 -15.64 -32.71
N LYS A 449 1.39 -16.23 -33.03
CA LYS A 449 0.74 -17.25 -32.18
C LYS A 449 1.72 -18.38 -31.83
N ASN A 450 1.86 -18.67 -30.54
CA ASN A 450 2.77 -19.66 -29.94
C ASN A 450 4.28 -19.34 -30.07
N CYS A 451 4.66 -18.11 -30.42
CA CYS A 451 6.04 -17.63 -30.38
C CYS A 451 6.24 -16.59 -29.26
N PRO A 452 7.44 -16.43 -28.70
CA PRO A 452 7.72 -15.35 -27.76
C PRO A 452 7.77 -13.97 -28.43
N SER A 453 7.50 -12.92 -27.66
CA SER A 453 7.87 -11.54 -27.95
C SER A 453 9.20 -11.16 -27.29
N LEU A 454 9.74 -9.97 -27.59
CA LEU A 454 10.90 -9.44 -26.88
C LEU A 454 10.65 -9.34 -25.37
N ASN A 455 9.48 -8.87 -24.96
CA ASN A 455 9.09 -8.77 -23.54
C ASN A 455 8.99 -10.15 -22.85
N ASP A 456 8.79 -11.24 -23.60
CA ASP A 456 8.76 -12.59 -23.03
C ASP A 456 10.16 -13.18 -22.82
N ILE A 457 11.16 -12.77 -23.62
CA ILE A 457 12.55 -13.24 -23.46
C ILE A 457 13.40 -12.36 -22.54
N VAL A 458 12.98 -11.12 -22.26
CA VAL A 458 13.69 -10.17 -21.39
C VAL A 458 13.12 -10.19 -19.96
N HIS A 459 13.99 -10.20 -18.95
CA HIS A 459 13.60 -9.97 -17.55
C HIS A 459 13.21 -8.50 -17.33
N GLN A 460 12.06 -8.24 -16.71
CA GLN A 460 11.67 -6.90 -16.28
C GLN A 460 12.68 -6.25 -15.31
N GLY A 461 13.40 -7.08 -14.54
CA GLY A 461 14.33 -6.66 -13.50
C GLY A 461 13.64 -6.15 -12.22
N PRO A 462 14.40 -5.92 -11.13
CA PRO A 462 13.86 -5.39 -9.88
C PRO A 462 13.30 -3.97 -10.01
N THR A 463 12.22 -3.69 -9.28
CA THR A 463 11.70 -2.33 -9.08
C THR A 463 12.65 -1.54 -8.17
N LEU A 464 13.58 -0.80 -8.78
CA LEU A 464 14.58 0.03 -8.08
C LEU A 464 14.05 1.40 -7.59
N LEU A 465 12.74 1.66 -7.71
CA LEU A 465 12.14 2.92 -7.31
C LEU A 465 12.04 3.05 -5.77
N PRO A 466 12.47 4.18 -5.16
CA PRO A 466 12.28 4.41 -3.74
C PRO A 466 10.79 4.53 -3.37
N LYS A 467 10.40 3.96 -2.22
CA LYS A 467 9.00 3.92 -1.75
C LYS A 467 8.38 5.33 -1.70
N LEU A 468 7.26 5.51 -2.41
CA LEU A 468 6.61 6.82 -2.65
C LEU A 468 6.20 7.56 -1.36
N TYR A 469 5.76 6.85 -0.32
CA TYR A 469 5.46 7.49 0.97
C TYR A 469 6.72 8.08 1.62
N GLY A 470 7.89 7.43 1.47
CA GLY A 470 9.17 7.95 1.95
C GLY A 470 9.58 9.21 1.22
N ILE A 471 9.30 9.27 -0.08
CA ILE A 471 9.44 10.47 -0.92
C ILE A 471 8.58 11.61 -0.35
N LEU A 472 7.27 11.38 -0.19
CA LEU A 472 6.32 12.39 0.27
C LEU A 472 6.64 12.90 1.69
N LEU A 473 7.14 12.03 2.58
CA LEU A 473 7.61 12.41 3.91
C LEU A 473 8.86 13.29 3.86
N ARG A 474 9.85 12.95 3.02
CA ARG A 474 11.07 13.75 2.84
C ARG A 474 10.80 15.10 2.19
N PHE A 475 9.94 15.14 1.17
CA PHE A 475 9.48 16.37 0.51
C PHE A 475 8.90 17.38 1.53
N ARG A 476 8.08 16.91 2.47
CA ARG A 476 7.45 17.74 3.52
C ARG A 476 8.39 18.19 4.64
N ALA A 477 9.63 17.67 4.71
CA ALA A 477 10.62 18.03 5.72
C ALA A 477 11.55 19.19 5.30
N GLY A 478 11.58 19.56 4.02
CA GLY A 478 12.35 20.72 3.53
C GLY A 478 11.68 22.06 3.87
N LYS A 479 12.47 23.13 4.04
CA LYS A 479 11.96 24.50 4.11
C LYS A 479 11.63 25.04 2.72
N TYR A 480 12.47 24.71 1.74
CA TYR A 480 12.21 24.84 0.32
C TYR A 480 12.59 23.52 -0.37
N VAL A 481 12.12 23.32 -1.60
CA VAL A 481 12.38 22.12 -2.40
C VAL A 481 12.76 22.55 -3.82
N LEU A 482 13.86 22.00 -4.33
CA LEU A 482 14.14 22.00 -5.76
C LEU A 482 13.37 20.85 -6.40
N LEU A 483 12.74 21.11 -7.54
CA LEU A 483 12.13 20.11 -8.41
C LEU A 483 12.85 20.11 -9.76
N SER A 484 13.08 18.92 -10.31
CA SER A 484 13.62 18.73 -11.66
C SER A 484 12.96 17.54 -12.31
N ASP A 485 12.40 17.75 -13.49
CA ASP A 485 12.18 16.69 -14.48
C ASP A 485 13.54 16.39 -15.14
N VAL A 486 13.92 15.12 -15.24
CA VAL A 486 15.08 14.65 -15.99
C VAL A 486 14.59 14.29 -17.39
N GLU A 487 14.37 15.32 -18.21
CA GLU A 487 13.69 15.21 -19.50
C GLU A 487 14.24 14.04 -20.33
N LYS A 488 13.37 13.10 -20.68
CA LYS A 488 13.65 11.96 -21.56
C LYS A 488 14.81 11.05 -21.09
N ALA A 489 15.01 10.91 -19.79
CA ALA A 489 16.09 10.12 -19.18
C ALA A 489 16.35 8.72 -19.82
N PHE A 490 15.33 8.02 -20.28
CA PHE A 490 15.45 6.74 -21.01
C PHE A 490 16.25 6.84 -22.32
N LEU A 491 16.06 7.92 -23.10
CA LEU A 491 16.73 8.16 -24.39
C LEU A 491 18.21 8.52 -24.24
N GLN A 492 18.72 8.59 -23.01
CA GLN A 492 20.11 8.86 -22.71
C GLN A 492 20.93 7.59 -22.43
N VAL A 493 20.26 6.53 -21.95
CA VAL A 493 20.90 5.22 -21.77
C VAL A 493 21.05 4.58 -23.15
N HIS A 494 22.28 4.32 -23.56
CA HIS A 494 22.60 3.71 -24.86
C HIS A 494 22.38 2.19 -24.79
N LEU A 495 21.92 1.63 -25.90
CA LEU A 495 21.78 0.18 -26.09
C LEU A 495 23.07 -0.36 -26.73
N HIS A 496 23.63 -1.42 -26.13
CA HIS A 496 24.82 -2.10 -26.65
C HIS A 496 24.59 -2.61 -28.08
N GLU A 497 25.62 -2.53 -28.92
CA GLU A 497 25.56 -2.78 -30.36
C GLU A 497 24.87 -4.12 -30.71
N ASP A 498 25.29 -5.22 -30.11
CA ASP A 498 24.77 -6.58 -30.35
C ASP A 498 23.33 -6.83 -29.85
N ASP A 499 22.74 -5.93 -29.05
CA ASP A 499 21.32 -6.00 -28.67
C ASP A 499 20.40 -5.11 -29.52
N ARG A 500 20.94 -4.18 -30.32
CA ARG A 500 20.12 -3.23 -31.10
C ARG A 500 19.20 -3.94 -32.08
N ASP A 501 19.61 -5.09 -32.61
CA ASP A 501 18.86 -5.84 -33.61
C ASP A 501 17.62 -6.57 -33.07
N LEU A 502 17.49 -6.66 -31.75
CA LEU A 502 16.24 -7.02 -31.06
C LEU A 502 15.21 -5.86 -31.05
N THR A 503 15.63 -4.66 -31.44
CA THR A 503 14.85 -3.41 -31.36
C THR A 503 14.66 -2.73 -32.72
N ARG A 504 14.62 -3.51 -33.81
CA ARG A 504 14.38 -2.98 -35.15
C ARG A 504 12.96 -2.40 -35.26
N CYS A 505 12.72 -1.52 -36.22
CA CYS A 505 11.40 -1.03 -36.59
C CYS A 505 11.37 -0.65 -38.08
N LEU A 506 10.17 -0.47 -38.65
CA LEU A 506 9.96 -0.38 -40.09
C LEU A 506 9.22 0.90 -40.45
N TRP A 507 9.79 1.71 -41.35
CA TRP A 507 9.15 2.93 -41.82
C TRP A 507 9.24 3.05 -43.34
N ILE A 508 8.75 4.17 -43.88
CA ILE A 508 8.87 4.51 -45.30
C ILE A 508 9.68 5.81 -45.49
N LYS A 509 10.56 5.79 -46.49
CA LYS A 509 11.44 6.91 -46.86
C LYS A 509 10.64 8.10 -47.35
N ASP A 510 9.57 7.85 -48.10
CA ASP A 510 8.70 8.85 -48.73
C ASP A 510 7.22 8.52 -48.47
N ILE A 511 6.54 9.38 -47.70
CA ILE A 511 5.10 9.23 -47.38
C ILE A 511 4.15 9.58 -48.53
N SER A 512 4.65 10.09 -49.65
CA SER A 512 3.86 10.30 -50.88
C SER A 512 3.81 9.07 -51.78
N LYS A 513 4.62 8.04 -51.49
CA LYS A 513 4.73 6.80 -52.26
C LYS A 513 4.11 5.61 -51.50
N PRO A 514 3.59 4.59 -52.22
CA PRO A 514 3.08 3.38 -51.59
C PRO A 514 4.20 2.59 -50.89
N LEU A 515 3.80 1.62 -50.07
CA LEU A 515 4.70 0.68 -49.40
C LEU A 515 5.27 -0.35 -50.39
N SER A 516 6.44 -0.06 -50.95
CA SER A 516 7.29 -0.98 -51.74
C SER A 516 8.59 -1.31 -51.00
N GLU A 517 9.35 -2.31 -51.46
CA GLU A 517 10.65 -2.64 -50.85
C GLU A 517 11.68 -1.51 -51.02
N GLU A 518 11.64 -0.78 -52.14
CA GLU A 518 12.47 0.40 -52.39
C GLU A 518 12.16 1.55 -51.40
N ASN A 519 10.87 1.75 -51.08
CA ASN A 519 10.40 2.80 -50.18
C ASN A 519 10.49 2.39 -48.69
N LEU A 520 10.52 1.09 -48.39
CA LEU A 520 10.73 0.56 -47.04
C LEU A 520 12.14 0.93 -46.54
N VAL A 521 12.23 1.19 -45.24
CA VAL A 521 13.49 1.38 -44.50
C VAL A 521 13.42 0.69 -43.15
N VAL A 522 14.52 0.07 -42.75
CA VAL A 522 14.69 -0.56 -41.43
C VAL A 522 15.54 0.36 -40.56
N TYR A 523 14.99 0.71 -39.40
CA TYR A 523 15.72 1.40 -38.35
C TYR A 523 15.92 0.49 -37.15
N ARG A 524 16.87 0.79 -36.27
CA ARG A 524 16.98 0.15 -34.94
C ARG A 524 17.32 1.18 -33.87
N PHE A 525 16.92 0.92 -32.62
CA PHE A 525 17.22 1.84 -31.53
C PHE A 525 18.69 1.73 -31.09
N THR A 526 19.31 2.88 -30.86
CA THR A 526 20.63 3.01 -30.23
C THR A 526 20.52 3.30 -28.73
N ARG A 527 19.30 3.41 -28.21
CA ARG A 527 18.92 3.84 -26.86
C ARG A 527 17.88 2.90 -26.27
N VAL A 528 17.78 2.88 -24.94
CA VAL A 528 16.69 2.19 -24.23
C VAL A 528 15.35 2.85 -24.59
N THR A 529 14.47 2.10 -25.28
CA THR A 529 13.22 2.62 -25.85
C THR A 529 11.99 2.30 -24.99
N PHE A 530 10.91 3.05 -25.16
CA PHE A 530 9.65 2.84 -24.46
C PHE A 530 8.87 1.67 -25.09
N GLY A 531 8.36 0.77 -24.24
CA GLY A 531 7.60 -0.42 -24.64
C GLY A 531 8.25 -1.73 -24.21
N ILE A 532 9.58 -1.73 -23.99
CA ILE A 532 10.33 -2.85 -23.41
C ILE A 532 10.12 -2.85 -21.88
N ASN A 533 9.83 -4.02 -21.31
CA ASN A 533 9.53 -4.20 -19.88
C ASN A 533 10.70 -3.77 -18.96
N ALA A 534 11.94 -4.04 -19.38
CA ALA A 534 13.16 -3.73 -18.63
C ALA A 534 13.55 -2.24 -18.60
N SER A 535 12.94 -1.37 -19.42
CA SER A 535 13.43 0.02 -19.59
C SER A 535 13.48 0.80 -18.28
N SER A 536 12.48 0.61 -17.39
CA SER A 536 12.44 1.22 -16.05
C SER A 536 13.55 0.72 -15.13
N PHE A 537 13.89 -0.57 -15.21
CA PHE A 537 15.01 -1.15 -14.47
C PHE A 537 16.35 -0.64 -15.03
N LEU A 538 16.56 -0.68 -16.34
CA LEU A 538 17.81 -0.26 -17.00
C LEU A 538 18.14 1.21 -16.72
N LEU A 539 17.15 2.10 -16.76
CA LEU A 539 17.33 3.51 -16.36
C LEU A 539 17.71 3.63 -14.89
N SER A 540 16.91 3.05 -14.00
CA SER A 540 17.12 3.17 -12.55
C SER A 540 18.46 2.55 -12.11
N GLY A 541 18.83 1.41 -12.69
CA GLY A 541 20.10 0.74 -12.50
C GLY A 541 21.27 1.58 -13.00
N THR A 542 21.17 2.20 -14.18
CA THR A 542 22.20 3.10 -14.71
C THR A 542 22.46 4.27 -13.76
N ILE A 543 21.39 4.87 -13.22
CA ILE A 543 21.49 5.99 -12.28
C ILE A 543 22.10 5.52 -10.95
N LEU A 544 21.66 4.39 -10.38
CA LEU A 544 22.26 3.85 -9.16
C LEU A 544 23.74 3.47 -9.35
N TYR A 545 24.09 2.88 -10.49
CA TYR A 545 25.48 2.57 -10.86
C TYR A 545 26.34 3.83 -10.94
N HIS A 546 25.84 4.89 -11.60
CA HIS A 546 26.51 6.19 -11.65
C HIS A 546 26.75 6.78 -10.26
N LEU A 547 25.69 6.84 -9.44
CA LEU A 547 25.72 7.41 -8.08
C LEU A 547 26.62 6.62 -7.12
N ASN A 548 26.77 5.31 -7.31
CA ASN A 548 27.60 4.46 -6.45
C ASN A 548 29.10 4.47 -6.83
N HIS A 549 29.44 4.70 -8.10
CA HIS A 549 30.83 4.57 -8.60
C HIS A 549 31.52 5.89 -8.97
N TYR A 550 30.77 6.97 -9.23
CA TYR A 550 31.33 8.22 -9.78
C TYR A 550 30.90 9.50 -9.03
N VAL A 551 30.28 9.38 -7.85
CA VAL A 551 29.88 10.53 -7.02
C VAL A 551 30.49 10.40 -5.62
N ASP A 552 31.61 11.10 -5.40
CA ASP A 552 32.38 11.05 -4.14
C ASP A 552 31.56 11.46 -2.91
N ASP A 553 30.62 12.40 -3.06
CA ASP A 553 29.66 12.74 -2.01
C ASP A 553 28.58 11.65 -1.89
N THR A 554 28.94 10.59 -1.17
CA THR A 554 28.05 9.49 -0.78
C THR A 554 26.80 9.94 0.01
N THR A 555 26.77 11.16 0.56
CA THR A 555 25.58 11.72 1.21
C THR A 555 24.63 12.32 0.17
N LEU A 556 25.15 13.09 -0.79
CA LEU A 556 24.37 13.61 -1.91
C LEU A 556 23.90 12.48 -2.83
N ALA A 557 24.74 11.49 -3.13
CA ALA A 557 24.38 10.31 -3.92
C ALA A 557 23.17 9.59 -3.31
N LYS A 558 23.18 9.34 -1.99
CA LYS A 558 22.05 8.75 -1.26
C LYS A 558 20.84 9.69 -1.16
N GLN A 559 21.04 11.01 -1.15
CA GLN A 559 19.95 11.98 -1.24
C GLN A 559 19.28 11.96 -2.62
N ILE A 560 20.03 11.76 -3.71
CA ILE A 560 19.47 11.64 -5.07
C ILE A 560 18.72 10.31 -5.20
N SER A 561 19.35 9.17 -4.91
CA SER A 561 18.70 7.85 -5.07
C SER A 561 17.46 7.66 -4.18
N SER A 562 17.41 8.30 -3.02
CA SER A 562 16.22 8.28 -2.16
C SER A 562 15.07 9.17 -2.66
N ASN A 563 15.32 10.10 -3.58
CA ASN A 563 14.37 11.15 -3.96
C ASN A 563 14.16 11.28 -5.49
N LEU A 564 14.72 10.39 -6.29
CA LEU A 564 14.38 10.24 -7.71
C LEU A 564 13.21 9.26 -7.84
N TYR A 565 12.15 9.68 -8.52
CA TYR A 565 11.02 8.82 -8.86
C TYR A 565 10.83 8.81 -10.39
N VAL A 566 11.34 7.75 -11.03
CA VAL A 566 11.45 7.62 -12.49
C VAL A 566 12.31 8.74 -13.08
N ASP A 567 11.68 9.82 -13.54
CA ASP A 567 12.26 11.02 -14.15
C ASP A 567 12.23 12.23 -13.20
N ASN A 568 11.40 12.20 -12.16
CA ASN A 568 11.18 13.33 -11.24
C ASN A 568 12.14 13.26 -10.04
N LEU A 569 13.08 14.20 -9.96
CA LEU A 569 13.95 14.41 -8.79
C LEU A 569 13.48 15.60 -7.96
N PHE A 570 13.37 15.42 -6.64
CA PHE A 570 13.22 16.52 -5.69
C PHE A 570 14.36 16.56 -4.67
N VAL A 571 14.79 17.77 -4.31
CA VAL A 571 15.87 17.97 -3.32
C VAL A 571 15.48 19.03 -2.31
N CYS A 572 15.28 18.62 -1.06
CA CYS A 572 15.02 19.49 0.06
C CYS A 572 16.26 20.32 0.45
N ILE A 573 16.03 21.61 0.69
CA ILE A 573 17.05 22.62 1.03
C ILE A 573 16.56 23.53 2.17
N SER A 574 17.51 24.19 2.83
CA SER A 574 17.29 25.03 4.02
C SER A 574 17.31 26.53 3.68
N THR A 575 18.13 26.93 2.70
CA THR A 575 18.21 28.30 2.18
C THR A 575 18.27 28.30 0.65
N VAL A 576 18.07 29.47 0.03
CA VAL A 576 18.06 29.59 -1.45
C VAL A 576 19.47 29.44 -2.02
N GLU A 577 20.48 29.89 -1.28
CA GLU A 577 21.90 29.83 -1.64
C GLU A 577 22.40 28.37 -1.65
N GLU A 578 21.99 27.58 -0.64
CA GLU A 578 22.17 26.11 -0.62
C GLU A 578 21.51 25.48 -1.87
N GLY A 579 20.33 25.98 -2.26
CA GLY A 579 19.61 25.58 -3.47
C GLY A 579 20.41 25.83 -4.75
N VAL A 580 20.94 27.04 -4.93
CA VAL A 580 21.73 27.39 -6.13
C VAL A 580 23.04 26.59 -6.20
N GLN A 581 23.68 26.30 -5.07
CA GLN A 581 24.86 25.44 -5.02
C GLN A 581 24.50 23.98 -5.37
N LYS A 582 23.49 23.40 -4.71
CA LYS A 582 23.02 22.04 -4.99
C LYS A 582 22.56 21.88 -6.44
N TYR A 583 21.81 22.84 -7.00
CA TYR A 583 21.41 22.83 -8.41
C TYR A 583 22.61 22.66 -9.35
N LYS A 584 23.71 23.41 -9.13
CA LYS A 584 24.92 23.29 -9.95
C LYS A 584 25.56 21.91 -9.86
N VAL A 585 25.66 21.33 -8.66
CA VAL A 585 26.24 19.99 -8.46
C VAL A 585 25.35 18.90 -9.06
N LEU A 586 24.05 18.95 -8.78
CA LEU A 586 23.04 18.03 -9.33
C LEU A 586 23.04 18.05 -10.86
N LYS A 587 23.13 19.25 -11.46
CA LYS A 587 23.22 19.40 -12.91
C LYS A 587 24.48 18.76 -13.48
N THR A 588 25.63 18.86 -12.79
CA THR A 588 26.87 18.20 -13.24
C THR A 588 26.78 16.67 -13.14
N ILE A 589 26.21 16.14 -12.05
CA ILE A 589 26.00 14.69 -11.86
C ILE A 589 25.07 14.14 -12.95
N LEU A 590 23.88 14.73 -13.11
CA LEU A 590 22.89 14.26 -14.07
C LEU A 590 23.28 14.54 -15.54
N ARG A 591 24.23 15.43 -15.80
CA ARG A 591 24.81 15.68 -17.14
C ARG A 591 25.80 14.59 -17.62
N ILE A 592 26.06 13.56 -16.81
CA ILE A 592 26.70 12.33 -17.29
C ILE A 592 25.64 11.31 -17.76
N LEU A 593 24.35 11.60 -17.50
CA LEU A 593 23.23 10.99 -18.20
C LEU A 593 22.91 11.82 -19.46
N THR A 594 22.62 13.13 -19.33
CA THR A 594 22.10 13.98 -20.43
C THR A 594 23.11 14.60 -21.38
#